data_AF-A0A259SEU1-F1
#
_entry.id   AF-A0A259SEU1-F1
#
_cell.length_a   1.000
_cell.length_b   1.000
_cell.length_c   1.000
_cell.angle_alpha   90.00
_cell.angle_beta   90.00
_cell.angle_gamma   90.00
#
_symmetry.space_group_name_H-M   'P 1'
#
loop_
_entity.id
_entity.type
_entity.pdbx_description
1 polymer ?
#
loop_
_entity_poly.entity_id
_entity_poly.type
_entity_poly.pdbx_seq_one_letter_code
_entity_poly.pdbx_strand_id
1 'polypeptide(L)'
;VAAQMQSMLSQSSAATQLKNASAAMKDFRAAGAEKVDGADTTHYVLTLDTEKLLAAQGAQAAQAAQIGDTITYDMYIDGKDLVRRAVMNMGTAKTTIDYTKWGEPVTIEAPAADQLTEMPGI
;
A
#
# COMPACT_ATOMS: atom_id res chain seq x y z
N VAL A 1 -11.21 -15.29 25.52
CA VAL A 1 -10.48 -15.72 24.29
C VAL A 1 -11.32 -15.54 23.03
N ALA A 2 -12.52 -16.14 22.90
CA ALA A 2 -13.38 -16.00 21.70
C ALA A 2 -13.79 -14.55 21.37
N ALA A 3 -14.17 -13.74 22.36
CA ALA A 3 -14.50 -12.32 22.16
C ALA A 3 -13.30 -11.48 21.66
N GLN A 4 -12.08 -11.87 22.04
CA GLN A 4 -10.85 -11.19 21.63
C GLN A 4 -10.49 -11.54 20.18
N MET A 5 -10.73 -12.79 19.77
CA MET A 5 -10.56 -13.24 18.38
C MET A 5 -11.63 -12.65 17.45
N GLN A 6 -12.87 -12.53 17.91
CA GLN A 6 -13.95 -11.85 17.18
C GLN A 6 -13.64 -10.36 16.98
N SER A 7 -13.10 -9.71 18.02
CA SER A 7 -12.65 -8.32 17.94
C SER A 7 -11.52 -8.15 16.92
N MET A 8 -10.48 -9.01 16.98
CA MET A 8 -9.41 -9.01 15.98
C MET A 8 -9.93 -9.25 14.56
N LEU A 9 -10.84 -10.21 14.35
CA LEU A 9 -11.45 -10.50 13.04
C LEU A 9 -12.32 -9.35 12.53
N SER A 10 -13.00 -8.62 13.41
CA SER A 10 -13.81 -7.47 13.04
C SER A 10 -12.97 -6.24 12.64
N GLN A 11 -11.85 -6.03 13.34
CA GLN A 11 -10.87 -4.99 13.03
C GLN A 11 -10.04 -5.34 11.78
N SER A 12 -9.73 -6.62 11.58
CA SER A 12 -9.02 -7.11 10.39
C SER A 12 -9.94 -7.35 9.18
N SER A 13 -11.26 -7.18 9.34
CA SER A 13 -12.18 -7.32 8.21
C SER A 13 -11.90 -6.26 7.16
N ALA A 14 -11.80 -6.69 5.90
CA ALA A 14 -11.58 -5.81 4.76
C ALA A 14 -12.63 -4.69 4.69
N ALA A 15 -13.88 -4.98 5.08
CA ALA A 15 -14.97 -4.01 5.13
C ALA A 15 -14.71 -2.86 6.13
N THR A 16 -14.23 -3.16 7.33
CA THR A 16 -13.87 -2.14 8.32
C THR A 16 -12.68 -1.30 7.82
N GLN A 17 -11.67 -1.94 7.22
CA GLN A 17 -10.52 -1.24 6.66
C GLN A 17 -10.92 -0.30 5.51
N LEU A 18 -11.76 -0.76 4.58
CA LEU A 18 -12.31 0.05 3.48
C LEU A 18 -13.14 1.23 4.01
N LYS A 19 -13.97 1.01 5.02
CA LYS A 19 -14.78 2.07 5.64
C LYS A 19 -13.90 3.15 6.27
N ASN A 20 -12.85 2.73 6.98
CA ASN A 20 -11.92 3.64 7.64
C ASN A 20 -11.08 4.43 6.63
N ALA A 21 -10.57 3.77 5.59
CA ALA A 21 -9.85 4.43 4.50
C ALA A 21 -10.75 5.45 3.77
N SER A 22 -12.01 5.07 3.50
CA SER A 22 -13.00 5.98 2.90
C SER A 22 -13.29 7.20 3.78
N ALA A 23 -13.37 7.01 5.10
CA ALA A 23 -13.60 8.10 6.04
C ALA A 23 -12.40 9.07 6.16
N ALA A 24 -11.19 8.58 5.90
CA ALA A 24 -9.97 9.37 5.84
C ALA A 24 -9.76 10.04 4.47
N MET A 25 -10.49 9.64 3.42
CA MET A 25 -10.30 10.20 2.08
C MET A 25 -10.72 11.67 2.00
N LYS A 26 -9.80 12.52 1.53
CA LYS A 26 -10.02 13.95 1.30
C LYS A 26 -10.30 14.25 -0.16
N ASP A 27 -9.59 13.58 -1.07
CA ASP A 27 -9.72 13.79 -2.50
C ASP A 27 -9.38 12.52 -3.28
N PHE A 28 -10.03 12.37 -4.45
CA PHE A 28 -9.70 11.36 -5.44
C PHE A 28 -9.91 11.94 -6.82
N ARG A 29 -8.86 11.94 -7.65
CA ARG A 29 -8.91 12.52 -9.00
C ARG A 29 -8.04 11.78 -9.98
N ALA A 30 -8.46 11.80 -11.25
CA ALA A 30 -7.55 11.53 -12.36
C ALA A 30 -6.65 12.74 -12.57
N ALA A 31 -5.33 12.51 -12.64
CA ALA A 31 -4.31 13.51 -12.85
C ALA A 31 -3.84 13.58 -14.32
N GLY A 32 -4.27 12.65 -15.16
CA GLY A 32 -4.01 12.65 -16.59
C GLY A 32 -3.45 11.31 -17.09
N ALA A 33 -3.02 11.29 -18.34
CA ALA A 33 -2.33 10.14 -18.92
C ALA A 33 -0.82 10.30 -18.75
N GLU A 34 -0.15 9.21 -18.36
CA GLU A 34 1.31 9.14 -18.23
C GLU A 34 1.82 7.79 -18.74
N LYS A 35 3.05 7.74 -19.25
CA LYS A 35 3.69 6.47 -19.61
C LYS A 35 4.53 5.95 -18.44
N VAL A 36 4.31 4.69 -18.06
CA VAL A 36 5.14 3.97 -17.10
C VAL A 36 5.72 2.75 -17.80
N ASP A 37 7.05 2.66 -17.87
CA ASP A 37 7.79 1.56 -18.53
C ASP A 37 7.27 1.24 -19.95
N GLY A 38 6.93 2.29 -20.70
CA GLY A 38 6.42 2.21 -22.07
C GLY A 38 4.91 1.93 -22.19
N ALA A 39 4.25 1.49 -21.11
CA ALA A 39 2.80 1.30 -21.07
C ALA A 39 2.07 2.65 -20.91
N ASP A 40 1.02 2.86 -21.68
CA ASP A 40 0.11 3.99 -21.49
C ASP A 40 -0.76 3.76 -20.23
N THR A 41 -0.74 4.72 -19.31
CA THR A 41 -1.45 4.64 -18.04
C THR A 41 -2.29 5.89 -17.79
N THR A 42 -3.35 5.73 -16.99
CA THR A 42 -4.04 6.83 -16.34
C THR A 42 -3.50 6.97 -14.93
N HIS A 43 -3.04 8.17 -14.59
CA HIS A 43 -2.56 8.54 -13.27
C HIS A 43 -3.74 8.99 -12.41
N TYR A 44 -3.90 8.35 -11.27
CA TYR A 44 -4.88 8.69 -10.24
C TYR A 44 -4.15 9.14 -8.97
N VAL A 45 -4.71 10.14 -8.31
CA VAL A 45 -4.20 10.67 -7.04
C VAL A 45 -5.29 10.51 -5.98
N LEU A 46 -4.98 9.75 -4.93
CA LEU A 46 -5.74 9.72 -3.69
C LEU A 46 -5.04 10.59 -2.66
N THR A 47 -5.80 11.43 -1.96
CA THR A 47 -5.34 12.18 -0.78
C THR A 47 -6.09 11.68 0.45
N LEU A 48 -5.35 11.24 1.46
CA LEU A 48 -5.89 10.77 2.74
C LEU A 48 -5.48 11.72 3.87
N ASP A 49 -6.37 11.89 4.83
CA ASP A 49 -6.15 12.60 6.08
C ASP A 49 -5.36 11.71 7.05
N THR A 50 -4.16 12.14 7.40
CA THR A 50 -3.24 11.34 8.23
C THR A 50 -3.80 11.08 9.62
N GLU A 51 -4.41 12.08 10.25
CA GLU A 51 -4.96 11.93 11.61
C GLU A 51 -6.10 10.91 11.65
N LYS A 52 -7.05 11.00 10.70
CA LYS A 52 -8.15 10.03 10.61
C LYS A 52 -7.65 8.62 10.31
N LEU A 53 -6.68 8.49 9.43
CA LEU A 53 -6.12 7.19 9.06
C LEU A 53 -5.39 6.53 10.23
N LEU A 54 -4.63 7.29 11.01
CA LEU A 54 -3.90 6.78 12.18
C LEU A 54 -4.82 6.52 13.38
N ALA A 55 -5.82 7.36 13.60
CA ALA A 55 -6.84 7.14 14.63
C ALA A 55 -7.60 5.82 14.38
N ALA A 56 -7.91 5.52 13.12
CA ALA A 56 -8.55 4.27 12.72
C ALA A 56 -7.68 3.02 12.94
N GLN A 57 -6.36 3.18 13.01
CA GLN A 57 -5.40 2.10 13.26
C GLN A 57 -4.94 2.02 14.72
N GLY A 58 -5.47 2.88 15.61
CA GLY A 58 -5.06 2.93 17.01
C GLY A 58 -3.62 3.42 17.22
N ALA A 59 -3.04 4.09 16.22
CA ALA A 59 -1.68 4.62 16.29
C ALA A 59 -1.62 5.94 17.07
N GLN A 60 -0.47 6.23 17.67
CA GLN A 60 -0.27 7.41 18.53
C GLN A 60 0.03 8.67 17.69
N ALA A 61 -0.43 9.84 18.15
CA ALA A 61 -0.28 11.13 17.48
C ALA A 61 1.17 11.51 17.09
N ALA A 62 2.17 11.02 17.83
CA ALA A 62 3.58 11.26 17.51
C ALA A 62 4.01 10.69 16.13
N GLN A 63 3.34 9.64 15.65
CA GLN A 63 3.57 9.06 14.31
C GLN A 63 2.96 9.94 13.21
N ALA A 64 1.88 10.67 13.50
CA ALA A 64 1.24 11.60 12.56
C ALA A 64 2.15 12.79 12.23
N ALA A 65 2.83 13.32 13.25
CA ALA A 65 3.69 14.49 13.12
C ALA A 65 4.88 14.28 12.16
N GLN A 66 5.32 13.03 11.94
CA GLN A 66 6.41 12.72 11.00
C GLN A 66 5.94 12.58 9.54
N ILE A 67 4.64 12.35 9.34
CA ILE A 67 4.01 12.11 8.05
C ILE A 67 3.43 13.41 7.48
N GLY A 68 2.98 14.32 8.34
CA GLY A 68 2.27 15.54 7.98
C GLY A 68 0.75 15.34 7.87
N ASP A 69 0.02 16.40 7.53
CA ASP A 69 -1.45 16.42 7.57
C ASP A 69 -2.12 15.45 6.59
N THR A 70 -1.42 15.11 5.50
CA THR A 70 -1.96 14.25 4.43
C THR A 70 -0.95 13.26 3.90
N ILE A 71 -1.45 12.07 3.56
CA ILE A 71 -0.73 11.07 2.76
C ILE A 71 -1.29 11.11 1.35
N THR A 72 -0.42 11.10 0.33
CA THR A 72 -0.85 10.94 -1.07
C THR A 72 -0.47 9.57 -1.60
N TYR A 73 -1.41 8.95 -2.32
CA TYR A 73 -1.21 7.73 -3.07
C TYR A 73 -1.42 8.02 -4.55
N ASP A 74 -0.35 7.89 -5.33
CA ASP A 74 -0.40 7.94 -6.78
C ASP A 74 -0.50 6.52 -7.32
N MET A 75 -1.46 6.29 -8.20
CA MET A 75 -1.66 5.01 -8.88
C MET A 75 -1.62 5.23 -10.38
N TYR A 76 -0.80 4.46 -11.07
CA TYR A 76 -0.69 4.47 -12.53
C TYR A 76 -1.28 3.16 -13.03
N ILE A 77 -2.46 3.23 -13.64
CA ILE A 77 -3.22 2.06 -14.11
C ILE A 77 -3.26 2.06 -15.63
N ASP A 78 -2.92 0.94 -16.26
CA ASP A 78 -2.97 0.80 -17.72
C ASP A 78 -4.39 0.53 -18.25
N GLY A 79 -4.53 0.49 -19.58
CA GLY A 79 -5.81 0.19 -20.24
C GLY A 79 -6.33 -1.25 -20.05
N LYS A 80 -5.66 -2.08 -19.26
CA LYS A 80 -6.08 -3.44 -18.89
C LYS A 80 -6.44 -3.54 -17.40
N ASP A 81 -6.62 -2.39 -16.75
CA ASP A 81 -6.88 -2.27 -15.30
C ASP A 81 -5.75 -2.85 -14.42
N LEU A 82 -4.52 -2.91 -14.95
CA LEU A 82 -3.35 -3.35 -14.20
C LEU A 82 -2.60 -2.15 -13.64
N VAL A 83 -2.33 -2.17 -12.35
CA VAL A 83 -1.42 -1.21 -11.72
C VAL A 83 -0.02 -1.43 -12.30
N ARG A 84 0.61 -0.36 -12.79
CA ARG A 84 1.99 -0.35 -13.29
C ARG A 84 2.94 0.26 -12.28
N ARG A 85 2.50 1.29 -11.58
CA ARG A 85 3.24 1.92 -10.48
C ARG A 85 2.29 2.38 -9.39
N ALA A 86 2.72 2.24 -8.15
CA ALA A 86 2.12 2.89 -7.00
C ALA A 86 3.19 3.73 -6.29
N VAL A 87 2.85 4.96 -5.93
CA VAL A 87 3.73 5.84 -5.15
C VAL A 87 2.99 6.26 -3.91
N MET A 88 3.57 5.97 -2.75
CA MET A 88 3.06 6.42 -1.46
C MET A 88 3.98 7.51 -0.93
N ASN A 89 3.40 8.68 -0.65
CA ASN A 89 4.12 9.82 -0.09
C ASN A 89 3.61 10.10 1.32
N MET A 90 4.48 9.89 2.30
CA MET A 90 4.21 10.06 3.73
C MET A 90 5.06 11.21 4.29
N GLY A 91 5.10 12.33 3.57
CA GLY A 91 5.86 13.52 3.95
C GLY A 91 7.37 13.32 3.82
N THR A 92 8.02 12.81 4.87
CA THR A 92 9.48 12.61 4.91
C THR A 92 9.96 11.36 4.18
N ALA A 93 9.05 10.42 3.90
CA ALA A 93 9.34 9.18 3.18
C ALA A 93 8.48 9.06 1.92
N LYS A 94 9.12 8.60 0.84
CA LYS A 94 8.45 8.28 -0.42
C LYS A 94 8.80 6.86 -0.83
N THR A 95 7.79 6.02 -0.98
CA THR A 95 7.93 4.63 -1.43
C THR A 95 7.35 4.51 -2.83
N THR A 96 8.13 3.97 -3.77
CA THR A 96 7.67 3.66 -5.13
C THR A 96 7.69 2.15 -5.30
N ILE A 97 6.60 1.59 -5.82
CA ILE A 97 6.45 0.18 -6.11
C ILE A 97 6.11 0.05 -7.59
N ASP A 98 6.95 -0.67 -8.31
CA ASP A 98 6.77 -0.98 -9.73
C ASP A 98 6.24 -2.40 -9.90
N TYR A 99 5.18 -2.51 -10.70
CA TYR A 99 4.50 -3.77 -10.98
C TYR A 99 4.74 -4.14 -12.45
N THR A 100 5.52 -5.19 -12.65
CA THR A 100 5.91 -5.67 -13.96
C THR A 100 5.54 -7.13 -14.14
N LYS A 101 5.57 -7.62 -15.39
CA LYS A 101 5.43 -9.04 -15.72
C LYS A 101 4.15 -9.70 -15.19
N TRP A 102 3.04 -8.97 -15.18
CA TRP A 102 1.73 -9.49 -14.77
C TRP A 102 1.37 -10.77 -15.54
N GLY A 103 1.08 -11.84 -14.80
CA GLY A 103 0.66 -13.13 -15.36
C GLY A 103 1.80 -13.96 -15.97
N GLU A 104 3.05 -13.50 -15.92
CA GLU A 104 4.18 -14.35 -16.34
C GLU A 104 4.38 -15.48 -15.33
N PRO A 105 4.58 -16.73 -15.80
CA PRO A 105 4.88 -17.84 -14.92
C PRO A 105 6.23 -17.59 -14.25
N VAL A 106 6.27 -17.75 -12.92
CA VAL A 106 7.51 -17.71 -12.15
C VAL A 106 7.92 -19.12 -11.78
N THR A 107 9.20 -19.43 -11.97
CA THR A 107 9.81 -20.69 -11.53
C THR A 107 10.54 -20.43 -10.23
N ILE A 108 10.21 -21.21 -9.20
CA ILE A 108 10.86 -21.15 -7.89
C ILE A 108 11.66 -22.43 -7.73
N GLU A 109 12.97 -22.30 -7.64
CA GLU A 109 13.89 -23.41 -7.38
C GLU A 109 14.48 -23.25 -5.97
N ALA A 110 14.71 -24.38 -5.31
CA ALA A 110 15.39 -24.36 -4.02
C ALA A 110 16.82 -23.80 -4.22
N PRO A 111 17.31 -22.91 -3.33
CA PRO A 111 18.71 -22.53 -3.35
C PRO A 111 19.59 -23.77 -3.27
N ALA A 112 20.75 -23.74 -3.92
CA ALA A 112 21.72 -24.81 -3.80
C ALA A 112 22.23 -24.91 -2.35
N ALA A 113 22.69 -26.10 -1.94
CA ALA A 113 23.08 -26.37 -0.55
C ALA A 113 24.20 -25.46 -0.03
N ASP A 114 25.04 -24.95 -0.93
CA ASP A 114 26.12 -23.98 -0.67
C ASP A 114 25.63 -22.53 -0.57
N GLN A 115 24.39 -22.24 -0.97
CA GLN A 115 23.71 -20.95 -0.78
C GLN A 115 22.93 -20.88 0.53
N LEU A 116 22.85 -21.99 1.27
CA LEU A 116 22.25 -22.05 2.59
C LEU A 116 23.29 -21.60 3.62
N THR A 117 22.93 -20.60 4.43
CA THR A 117 23.70 -20.23 5.62
C THR A 117 22.86 -20.58 6.84
N GLU A 118 23.46 -21.29 7.80
CA GLU A 118 22.81 -21.49 9.11
C GLU A 118 22.79 -20.16 9.88
N MET A 119 21.61 -19.77 10.37
CA MET A 119 21.50 -18.62 11.26
C MET A 119 22.25 -18.91 12.57
N PRO A 120 23.22 -18.08 13.00
CA PRO A 120 23.89 -18.29 14.27
C PRO A 120 22.91 -18.10 15.44
N GLY A 121 22.71 -19.15 16.26
CA GLY A 121 22.04 -19.03 17.56
C GLY A 121 20.59 -19.53 17.66
N ILE A 122 20.17 -20.45 16.81
CA ILE A 122 18.99 -21.32 17.02
C ILE A 122 19.42 -22.77 17.27
#